data_AF-A0A093GPI0-F1
#
_entry.id   AF-A0A093GPI0-F1
#
_cell.length_a   1.000
_cell.length_b   1.000
_cell.length_c   1.000
_cell.angle_alpha   90.00
_cell.angle_beta   90.00
_cell.angle_gamma   90.00
#
_symmetry.space_group_name_H-M   'P 1'
#
loop_
_entity.id
_entity.type
_entity.pdbx_description
1 polymer ?
#
loop_
_entity_poly.entity_id
_entity_poly.type
_entity_poly.pdbx_seq_one_letter_code
_entity_poly.pdbx_strand_id
1 'polypeptide(L)'
;EEEEEGAGAAPDFVSFASSCTLHGLSHIFAEGSLGARQALWALAFLLCLSLFLYQVADRIAYYLQYHHLTLLREEGSPQMTFPAVTFCNTNPARLSQLSRRDLLYLGPLLDYEPGMELGFTPAQPGPGGEEEPLDLWGFFNRTCHQLEDMLLSCSYRGQRCGPGDFVAVFTRYGKCYTFNAGQDGKPRLISMKGGTGNGLEIMLDIQQDEYLPVWGETDETSFEAGIKVQIHSQDEPPLIDQLGFGVAPGSQPFVSCQEQRVGTWGGGSGMLPPTPRCGTPNPIPIPPRRVERGTQPWGPPHHLLTSLSPRPDFLVEKDNEYCVCEMPCNVTRYGKELSMVKIPSKASAKYLAKKYNKSEQYIG
;
A
#
# COMPACT_ATOMS: atom_id res chain seq x y z
N GLU A 1 -0.37 89.86 -19.56
CA GLU A 1 -1.71 90.03 -18.95
C GLU A 1 -2.68 89.86 -20.11
N GLU A 2 -3.54 88.85 -20.15
CA GLU A 2 -4.29 88.26 -19.05
C GLU A 2 -4.26 86.73 -19.12
N GLU A 3 -3.85 86.14 -18.00
CA GLU A 3 -4.24 84.79 -17.59
C GLU A 3 -5.74 84.82 -17.31
N GLU A 4 -6.50 83.90 -17.88
CA GLU A 4 -7.76 83.48 -17.26
C GLU A 4 -7.64 82.00 -16.90
N GLU A 5 -7.36 81.78 -15.61
CA GLU A 5 -7.68 80.57 -14.87
C GLU A 5 -9.17 80.25 -15.06
N GLY A 6 -9.46 79.34 -15.99
CA GLY A 6 -10.77 78.71 -16.13
C GLY A 6 -10.86 77.46 -15.28
N ALA A 7 -11.34 77.64 -14.05
CA ALA A 7 -11.88 76.66 -13.11
C ALA A 7 -12.07 75.22 -13.64
N GLY A 8 -11.59 74.24 -12.86
CA GLY A 8 -11.81 72.82 -13.08
C GLY A 8 -13.28 72.47 -13.32
N ALA A 9 -13.68 72.44 -14.59
CA ALA A 9 -14.95 71.91 -15.02
C ALA A 9 -14.92 70.39 -14.77
N ALA A 10 -15.90 69.87 -14.05
CA ALA A 10 -16.09 68.43 -13.94
C ALA A 10 -16.01 67.82 -15.34
N PRO A 11 -15.24 66.74 -15.54
CA PRO A 11 -15.05 66.17 -16.87
C PRO A 11 -16.42 65.88 -17.48
N ASP A 12 -16.67 66.44 -18.67
CA ASP A 12 -17.91 66.24 -19.39
C ASP A 12 -18.06 64.75 -19.72
N PHE A 13 -19.14 64.13 -19.24
CA PHE A 13 -19.39 62.70 -19.40
C PHE A 13 -19.43 62.27 -20.87
N VAL A 14 -19.79 63.18 -21.79
CA VAL A 14 -19.80 62.93 -23.23
C VAL A 14 -18.37 62.89 -23.79
N SER A 15 -17.50 63.82 -23.37
CA SER A 15 -16.06 63.77 -23.68
C SER A 15 -15.36 62.51 -23.15
N PHE A 16 -15.80 62.00 -21.99
CA PHE A 16 -15.29 60.74 -21.42
C PHE A 16 -15.82 59.50 -22.17
N ALA A 17 -17.12 59.44 -22.46
CA ALA A 17 -17.73 58.31 -23.17
C ALA A 17 -17.21 58.17 -24.61
N SER A 18 -16.83 59.27 -25.26
CA SER A 18 -16.23 59.29 -26.59
C SER A 18 -14.74 58.92 -26.61
N SER A 19 -14.02 59.13 -25.52
CA SER A 19 -12.60 58.74 -25.36
C SER A 19 -12.40 57.36 -24.71
N CYS A 20 -13.46 56.77 -24.17
CA CYS A 20 -13.42 55.45 -23.54
C CYS A 20 -13.29 54.31 -24.58
N THR A 21 -12.56 53.25 -24.22
CA THR A 21 -12.43 52.03 -25.03
C THR A 21 -13.63 51.09 -24.92
N LEU A 22 -14.64 51.46 -24.13
CA LEU A 22 -15.83 50.65 -23.92
C LEU A 22 -16.77 50.78 -25.13
N HIS A 23 -16.89 49.69 -25.90
CA HIS A 23 -17.73 49.66 -27.09
C HIS A 23 -19.21 49.89 -26.74
N GLY A 24 -19.85 50.82 -27.45
CA GLY A 24 -21.27 51.15 -27.27
C GLY A 24 -21.53 52.35 -26.36
N LEU A 25 -20.59 52.76 -25.49
CA LEU A 25 -20.77 53.88 -24.57
C LEU A 25 -20.88 55.23 -25.30
N SER A 26 -20.10 55.43 -26.36
CA SER A 26 -20.13 56.62 -27.22
C SER A 26 -21.44 56.77 -28.01
N HIS A 27 -22.18 55.68 -28.26
CA HIS A 27 -23.48 55.71 -28.91
C HIS A 27 -24.65 55.93 -27.94
N ILE A 28 -24.41 55.71 -26.64
CA ILE A 28 -25.37 55.97 -25.56
C ILE A 28 -25.29 57.45 -25.15
N PHE A 29 -24.09 57.98 -24.97
CA PHE A 29 -23.83 59.37 -24.58
C PHE A 29 -23.37 60.22 -25.77
N ALA A 30 -24.25 60.40 -26.75
CA ALA A 30 -24.03 61.29 -27.90
C ALA A 30 -24.68 62.66 -27.67
N GLU A 31 -24.08 63.75 -28.16
CA GLU A 31 -24.64 65.11 -28.07
C GLU A 31 -25.97 65.20 -28.84
N GLY A 32 -27.10 65.41 -28.12
CA GLY A 32 -28.44 65.52 -28.70
C GLY A 32 -29.58 65.02 -27.80
N SER A 33 -30.84 65.21 -28.21
CA SER A 33 -32.03 64.80 -27.45
C SER A 33 -32.15 63.27 -27.29
N LEU A 34 -32.64 62.81 -26.14
CA LEU A 34 -32.93 61.39 -25.84
C LEU A 34 -33.83 60.76 -26.91
N GLY A 35 -33.23 59.98 -27.82
CA GLY A 35 -33.92 59.35 -28.94
C GLY A 35 -34.03 57.83 -28.81
N ALA A 36 -34.95 57.22 -29.58
CA ALA A 36 -35.14 55.76 -29.63
C ALA A 36 -33.86 54.97 -29.96
N ARG A 37 -32.94 55.58 -30.74
CA ARG A 37 -31.63 55.01 -31.08
C ARG A 37 -30.73 54.85 -29.86
N GLN A 38 -30.66 55.86 -28.98
CA GLN A 38 -29.86 55.80 -27.76
C GLN A 38 -30.42 54.77 -26.78
N ALA A 39 -31.75 54.66 -26.67
CA ALA A 39 -32.41 53.63 -25.87
C ALA A 39 -32.10 52.20 -26.37
N LEU A 40 -32.09 51.99 -27.70
CA LEU A 40 -31.73 50.69 -28.29
C LEU A 40 -30.26 50.32 -28.03
N TRP A 41 -29.33 51.28 -28.16
CA TRP A 41 -27.92 51.07 -27.82
C TRP A 41 -27.72 50.80 -26.33
N ALA A 42 -28.44 51.49 -25.45
CA ALA A 42 -28.40 51.26 -24.01
C ALA A 42 -28.93 49.87 -23.64
N LEU A 43 -30.04 49.43 -24.23
CA LEU A 43 -30.60 48.09 -24.00
C LEU A 43 -29.66 46.98 -24.50
N ALA A 44 -29.10 47.14 -25.70
CA ALA A 44 -28.13 46.20 -26.24
C ALA A 44 -26.86 46.15 -25.38
N PHE A 45 -26.36 47.30 -24.93
CA PHE A 45 -25.20 47.38 -24.05
C PHE A 45 -25.45 46.71 -22.70
N LEU A 46 -26.59 46.97 -22.06
CA LEU A 46 -26.98 46.33 -20.79
C LEU A 46 -27.15 44.82 -20.96
N LEU A 47 -27.79 44.35 -22.03
CA LEU A 47 -27.93 42.92 -22.32
C LEU A 47 -26.56 42.24 -22.48
N CYS A 48 -25.65 42.85 -23.26
CA CYS A 48 -24.29 42.34 -23.41
C CYS A 48 -23.52 42.33 -22.09
N LEU A 49 -23.65 43.39 -21.27
CA LEU A 49 -23.01 43.47 -19.95
C LEU A 49 -23.56 42.40 -19.00
N SER A 50 -24.88 42.17 -18.97
CA SER A 50 -25.50 41.13 -18.15
C SER A 50 -25.06 39.73 -18.56
N LEU A 51 -25.04 39.41 -19.87
CA LEU A 51 -24.56 38.13 -20.37
C LEU A 51 -23.07 37.93 -20.07
N PHE A 52 -22.26 38.98 -20.22
CA PHE A 52 -20.83 38.94 -19.88
C PHE A 52 -20.62 38.67 -18.39
N LEU A 53 -21.28 39.41 -17.50
CA LEU A 53 -21.17 39.20 -16.05
C LEU A 53 -21.64 37.80 -15.64
N TYR A 54 -22.71 37.30 -16.26
CA TYR A 54 -23.17 35.93 -16.05
C TYR A 54 -22.12 34.89 -16.48
N GLN A 55 -21.55 35.02 -17.68
CA GLN A 55 -20.50 34.12 -18.17
C GLN A 55 -19.24 34.17 -17.28
N VAL A 56 -18.83 35.37 -16.85
CA VAL A 56 -17.69 35.54 -15.95
C VAL A 56 -17.96 34.87 -14.60
N ALA A 57 -19.13 35.10 -14.01
CA ALA A 57 -19.52 34.48 -12.75
C ALA A 57 -19.54 32.94 -12.86
N ASP A 58 -20.11 32.41 -13.95
CA ASP A 58 -20.16 30.97 -14.24
C ASP A 58 -18.76 30.37 -14.43
N ARG A 59 -17.87 31.04 -15.17
CA ARG A 59 -16.49 30.58 -15.35
C ARG A 59 -15.67 30.67 -14.06
N ILE A 60 -15.86 31.70 -13.25
CA ILE A 60 -15.23 31.82 -11.93
C ILE A 60 -15.74 30.70 -11.02
N ALA A 61 -17.05 30.44 -10.99
CA ALA A 61 -17.62 29.34 -10.21
C ALA A 61 -17.05 27.98 -10.66
N TYR A 62 -16.94 27.74 -11.97
CA TYR A 62 -16.35 26.52 -12.52
C TYR A 62 -14.85 26.37 -12.19
N TYR A 63 -14.08 27.46 -12.26
CA TYR A 63 -12.67 27.47 -11.87
C TYR A 63 -12.50 27.15 -10.39
N LEU A 64 -13.35 27.74 -9.54
CA LEU A 64 -13.38 27.51 -8.10
C LEU A 64 -13.94 26.13 -7.71
N GLN A 65 -14.37 25.30 -8.66
CA GLN A 65 -14.71 23.88 -8.44
C GLN A 65 -13.52 22.94 -8.63
N TYR A 66 -12.36 23.43 -9.11
CA TYR A 66 -11.10 22.67 -9.19
C TYR A 66 -11.21 21.33 -9.92
N HIS A 67 -11.81 21.37 -11.11
CA HIS A 67 -11.87 20.22 -11.99
C HIS A 67 -10.48 19.77 -12.42
N HIS A 68 -10.23 18.46 -12.36
CA HIS A 68 -9.00 17.83 -12.81
C HIS A 68 -9.31 16.81 -13.91
N LEU A 69 -8.33 16.52 -14.76
CA LEU A 69 -8.40 15.49 -15.79
C LEU A 69 -7.35 14.42 -15.51
N THR A 70 -7.74 13.16 -15.63
CA THR A 70 -6.83 12.02 -15.49
C THR A 70 -6.27 11.65 -16.85
N LEU A 71 -4.95 11.65 -16.98
CA LEU A 71 -4.24 11.17 -18.17
C LEU A 71 -3.75 9.75 -17.93
N LEU A 72 -4.16 8.81 -18.79
CA LEU A 72 -3.66 7.44 -18.78
C LEU A 72 -2.70 7.25 -19.96
N ARG A 73 -1.48 6.77 -19.68
CA ARG A 73 -0.49 6.45 -20.69
C ARG A 73 0.09 5.07 -20.39
N GLU A 74 0.06 4.21 -21.39
CA GLU A 74 0.74 2.91 -21.36
C GLU A 74 2.01 3.02 -22.20
N GLU A 75 3.15 2.71 -21.59
CA GLU A 75 4.45 2.82 -22.23
C GLU A 75 5.27 1.56 -21.97
N GLY A 76 5.80 0.97 -23.03
CA GLY A 76 6.73 -0.14 -22.93
C GLY A 76 8.10 0.35 -22.54
N SER A 77 8.60 -0.09 -21.38
CA SER A 77 9.99 0.17 -20.97
C SER A 77 10.89 -1.03 -21.30
N PRO A 78 12.09 -0.82 -21.89
CA PRO A 78 13.04 -1.90 -22.14
C PRO A 78 13.65 -2.45 -20.85
N GLN A 79 13.58 -1.71 -19.74
CA GLN A 79 14.03 -2.13 -18.41
C GLN A 79 13.02 -1.68 -17.36
N MET A 80 12.54 -2.60 -16.53
CA MET A 80 11.67 -2.30 -15.40
C MET A 80 12.30 -2.81 -14.12
N THR A 81 12.16 -2.05 -13.04
CA THR A 81 12.59 -2.52 -11.72
C THR A 81 11.67 -3.64 -11.30
N PHE A 82 12.22 -4.79 -10.95
CA PHE A 82 11.43 -5.89 -10.42
C PHE A 82 10.89 -5.50 -9.04
N PRO A 83 9.65 -5.82 -8.66
CA PRO A 83 9.11 -5.48 -7.35
C PRO A 83 9.81 -6.23 -6.21
N ALA A 84 9.51 -5.83 -4.97
CA ALA A 84 9.76 -6.66 -3.80
C ALA A 84 8.64 -7.71 -3.70
N VAL A 85 9.01 -8.96 -3.43
CA VAL A 85 8.05 -10.06 -3.23
C VAL A 85 8.20 -10.57 -1.82
N THR A 86 7.25 -10.24 -0.97
CA THR A 86 7.20 -10.71 0.43
C THR A 86 6.22 -11.86 0.54
N PHE A 87 6.63 -12.94 1.20
CA PHE A 87 5.73 -14.04 1.52
C PHE A 87 5.93 -14.55 2.95
N CYS A 88 4.87 -15.11 3.50
CA CYS A 88 4.81 -15.69 4.84
C CYS A 88 4.09 -17.03 4.78
N ASN A 89 4.54 -17.98 5.60
CA ASN A 89 3.74 -19.16 5.89
C ASN A 89 2.51 -18.73 6.71
N THR A 90 1.33 -19.32 6.46
CA THR A 90 0.14 -19.05 7.27
C THR A 90 0.27 -19.60 8.70
N ASN A 91 1.13 -20.62 8.89
CA ASN A 91 1.41 -21.15 10.21
C ASN A 91 2.38 -20.24 11.00
N PRO A 92 1.96 -19.72 12.17
CA PRO A 92 2.75 -18.73 12.91
C PRO A 92 3.98 -19.34 13.60
N ALA A 93 3.98 -20.63 13.93
CA ALA A 93 5.10 -21.30 14.59
C ALA A 93 5.17 -22.79 14.27
N ARG A 94 6.38 -23.32 14.13
CA ARG A 94 6.63 -24.76 13.93
C ARG A 94 6.39 -25.54 15.21
N LEU A 95 5.56 -26.57 15.13
CA LEU A 95 5.20 -27.44 16.24
C LEU A 95 6.42 -28.03 16.95
N SER A 96 7.42 -28.51 16.20
CA SER A 96 8.63 -29.15 16.73
C SER A 96 9.57 -28.20 17.47
N GLN A 97 9.39 -26.88 17.33
CA GLN A 97 10.23 -25.86 17.96
C GLN A 97 9.61 -25.25 19.21
N LEU A 98 8.37 -25.63 19.56
CA LEU A 98 7.66 -25.05 20.69
C LEU A 98 7.98 -25.81 21.98
N SER A 99 8.58 -25.10 22.94
CA SER A 99 8.76 -25.62 24.29
C SER A 99 7.47 -25.50 25.10
N ARG A 100 7.40 -26.21 26.22
CA ARG A 100 6.24 -26.10 27.13
C ARG A 100 6.02 -24.68 27.65
N ARG A 101 7.11 -23.92 27.82
CA ARG A 101 7.05 -22.50 28.19
C ARG A 101 6.45 -21.65 27.07
N ASP A 102 6.86 -21.90 25.82
CA ASP A 102 6.33 -21.22 24.63
C ASP A 102 4.82 -21.43 24.46
N LEU A 103 4.34 -22.65 24.72
CA LEU A 103 2.92 -22.99 24.65
C LEU A 103 2.08 -22.26 25.70
N LEU A 104 2.62 -22.03 26.90
CA LEU A 104 1.94 -21.21 27.91
C LEU A 104 1.82 -19.74 27.46
N TYR A 105 2.77 -19.24 26.67
CA TYR A 105 2.68 -17.89 26.10
C TYR A 105 1.69 -17.79 24.95
N LEU A 106 1.63 -18.82 24.10
CA LEU A 106 0.68 -18.89 23.00
C LEU A 106 -0.73 -19.32 23.44
N GLY A 107 -0.89 -19.81 24.67
CA GLY A 107 -2.14 -20.33 25.22
C GLY A 107 -3.36 -19.48 24.91
N PRO A 108 -3.38 -18.18 25.27
CA PRO A 108 -4.51 -17.29 24.97
C PRO A 108 -4.79 -17.07 23.48
N LEU A 109 -3.77 -17.18 22.61
CA LEU A 109 -3.92 -17.01 21.16
C LEU A 109 -4.41 -18.29 20.48
N LEU A 110 -4.10 -19.45 21.05
CA LEU A 110 -4.42 -20.76 20.49
C LEU A 110 -5.61 -21.44 21.18
N ASP A 111 -6.22 -20.77 22.16
CA ASP A 111 -7.23 -21.33 23.08
C ASP A 111 -6.74 -22.61 23.79
N TYR A 112 -5.45 -22.64 24.13
CA TYR A 112 -4.82 -23.76 24.81
C TYR A 112 -4.78 -23.54 26.33
N GLU A 113 -5.36 -24.46 27.10
CA GLU A 113 -5.32 -24.47 28.56
C GLU A 113 -4.30 -25.49 29.12
N PRO A 114 -3.59 -25.14 30.21
CA PRO A 114 -2.68 -26.07 30.87
C PRO A 114 -3.41 -27.33 31.37
N GLY A 115 -3.12 -28.48 30.77
CA GLY A 115 -3.75 -29.76 31.12
C GLY A 115 -4.46 -30.43 29.94
N MET A 116 -4.69 -29.70 28.84
CA MET A 116 -5.12 -30.28 27.58
C MET A 116 -4.04 -31.23 27.01
N GLU A 117 -4.47 -32.32 26.38
CA GLU A 117 -3.56 -33.21 25.65
C GLU A 117 -2.96 -32.48 24.44
N LEU A 118 -1.63 -32.42 24.39
CA LEU A 118 -0.92 -31.74 23.31
C LEU A 118 -0.89 -32.56 22.02
N GLY A 119 -0.86 -33.90 22.11
CA GLY A 119 -0.73 -34.77 20.94
C GLY A 119 0.66 -34.77 20.29
N PHE A 120 1.64 -34.02 20.83
CA PHE A 120 3.03 -33.98 20.40
C PHE A 120 3.99 -33.81 21.58
N THR A 121 5.28 -34.08 21.35
CA THR A 121 6.36 -33.89 22.33
C THR A 121 6.92 -32.47 22.25
N PRO A 122 6.80 -31.64 23.30
CA PRO A 122 7.35 -30.28 23.28
C PRO A 122 8.87 -30.28 23.10
N ALA A 123 9.37 -29.23 22.45
CA ALA A 123 10.80 -28.98 22.31
C ALA A 123 11.47 -28.75 23.66
N GLN A 124 12.77 -29.07 23.74
CA GLN A 124 13.56 -28.66 24.89
C GLN A 124 13.59 -27.12 25.00
N PRO A 125 13.55 -26.56 26.21
CA PRO A 125 13.66 -25.12 26.39
C PRO A 125 14.96 -24.60 25.77
N GLY A 126 14.89 -23.43 25.14
CA GLY A 126 16.07 -22.76 24.61
C GLY A 126 17.09 -22.43 25.72
N PRO A 127 18.31 -22.00 25.36
CA PRO A 127 19.43 -21.81 26.30
C PRO A 127 19.23 -20.71 27.36
N GLY A 128 18.11 -19.99 27.35
CA GLY A 128 17.76 -19.02 28.40
C GLY A 128 17.09 -19.73 29.57
N GLY A 129 17.61 -19.51 30.78
CA GLY A 129 17.11 -20.11 32.01
C GLY A 129 15.62 -19.82 32.28
N GLU A 130 15.02 -20.58 33.19
CA GLU A 130 13.59 -20.44 33.54
C GLU A 130 13.22 -19.04 34.07
N GLU A 131 14.21 -18.23 34.49
CA GLU A 131 14.04 -16.89 35.06
C GLU A 131 14.20 -15.73 34.04
N GLU A 132 14.65 -15.99 32.81
CA GLU A 132 14.82 -14.91 31.82
C GLU A 132 13.49 -14.49 31.17
N PRO A 133 13.24 -13.17 30.99
CA PRO A 133 12.05 -12.69 30.31
C PRO A 133 12.03 -13.13 28.84
N LEU A 134 10.83 -13.43 28.33
CA LEU A 134 10.65 -13.86 26.93
C LEU A 134 11.01 -12.72 25.96
N ASP A 135 12.10 -12.89 25.22
CA ASP A 135 12.41 -12.07 24.05
C ASP A 135 11.53 -12.50 22.87
N LEU A 136 10.59 -11.64 22.48
CA LEU A 136 9.67 -11.90 21.37
C LEU A 136 10.39 -12.03 20.03
N TRP A 137 11.47 -11.27 19.82
CA TRP A 137 12.28 -11.42 18.61
C TRP A 137 12.93 -12.80 18.55
N GLY A 138 13.63 -13.20 19.62
CA GLY A 138 14.25 -14.51 19.76
C GLY A 138 13.24 -15.65 19.67
N PHE A 139 12.04 -15.46 20.19
CA PHE A 139 10.92 -16.39 20.05
C PHE A 139 10.58 -16.60 18.57
N PHE A 140 10.10 -15.56 17.87
CA PHE A 140 9.67 -15.70 16.47
C PHE A 140 10.82 -16.12 15.55
N ASN A 141 12.04 -15.65 15.79
CA ASN A 141 13.20 -16.03 14.97
C ASN A 141 13.52 -17.53 15.06
N ARG A 142 13.26 -18.16 16.22
CA ARG A 142 13.50 -19.58 16.47
C ARG A 142 12.32 -20.45 16.06
N THR A 143 11.11 -20.07 16.46
CA THR A 143 9.91 -20.92 16.36
C THR A 143 9.28 -20.87 14.98
N CYS A 144 9.32 -19.75 14.26
CA CYS A 144 8.77 -19.66 12.91
C CYS A 144 9.56 -20.51 11.89
N HIS A 145 8.95 -20.67 10.70
CA HIS A 145 9.56 -21.40 9.59
C HIS A 145 10.85 -20.74 9.09
N GLN A 146 11.87 -21.55 8.84
CA GLN A 146 13.15 -21.10 8.27
C GLN A 146 13.10 -21.21 6.76
N LEU A 147 13.64 -20.20 6.07
CA LEU A 147 13.62 -20.17 4.61
C LEU A 147 14.44 -21.30 4.00
N GLU A 148 15.54 -21.68 4.66
CA GLU A 148 16.43 -22.77 4.24
C GLU A 148 15.69 -24.10 4.14
N ASP A 149 14.70 -24.32 5.00
CA ASP A 149 13.91 -25.55 5.02
C ASP A 149 12.73 -25.47 4.03
N MET A 150 12.14 -24.28 3.85
CA MET A 150 11.01 -24.06 2.94
C MET A 150 11.44 -23.98 1.48
N LEU A 151 12.57 -23.34 1.16
CA LEU A 151 12.95 -23.00 -0.22
C LEU A 151 13.62 -24.17 -0.94
N LEU A 152 12.82 -24.96 -1.66
CA LEU A 152 13.29 -26.12 -2.43
C LEU A 152 14.05 -25.72 -3.70
N SER A 153 13.59 -24.68 -4.40
CA SER A 153 14.30 -24.11 -5.56
C SER A 153 13.93 -22.65 -5.79
N CYS A 154 14.89 -21.86 -6.29
CA CYS A 154 14.70 -20.46 -6.64
C CYS A 154 15.41 -20.15 -7.95
N SER A 155 14.71 -19.47 -8.87
CA SER A 155 15.24 -18.98 -10.14
C SER A 155 14.75 -17.56 -10.39
N TYR A 156 15.67 -16.65 -10.71
CA TYR A 156 15.34 -15.32 -11.17
C TYR A 156 15.98 -15.09 -12.54
N ARG A 157 15.16 -14.83 -13.56
CA ARG A 157 15.63 -14.71 -14.96
C ARG A 157 16.46 -15.92 -15.44
N GLY A 158 16.08 -17.11 -14.99
CA GLY A 158 16.80 -18.36 -15.27
C GLY A 158 18.09 -18.58 -14.49
N GLN A 159 18.53 -17.62 -13.66
CA GLN A 159 19.68 -17.74 -12.78
C GLN A 159 19.25 -18.29 -11.43
N ARG A 160 20.04 -19.20 -10.86
CA ARG A 160 19.75 -19.76 -9.53
C ARG A 160 19.88 -18.67 -8.45
N CYS A 161 18.89 -18.57 -7.59
CA CYS A 161 18.92 -17.79 -6.35
C CYS A 161 18.85 -18.73 -5.14
N GLY A 162 19.09 -18.19 -3.95
CA GLY A 162 19.04 -18.95 -2.70
C GLY A 162 18.54 -18.14 -1.50
N PRO A 163 18.54 -18.72 -0.29
CA PRO A 163 18.03 -18.05 0.91
C PRO A 163 18.72 -16.72 1.21
N GLY A 164 20.01 -16.59 0.87
CA GLY A 164 20.77 -15.35 1.03
C GLY A 164 20.29 -14.18 0.17
N ASP A 165 19.40 -14.40 -0.82
CA ASP A 165 18.79 -13.34 -1.65
C ASP A 165 17.51 -12.76 -1.05
N PHE A 166 17.04 -13.32 0.08
CA PHE A 166 15.86 -12.90 0.79
C PHE A 166 16.24 -12.23 2.12
N VAL A 167 15.46 -11.24 2.53
CA VAL A 167 15.61 -10.56 3.81
C VAL A 167 14.46 -10.99 4.72
N ALA A 168 14.78 -11.33 5.96
CA ALA A 168 13.76 -11.67 6.95
C ALA A 168 13.05 -10.40 7.45
N VAL A 169 11.73 -10.41 7.42
CA VAL A 169 10.85 -9.34 7.92
C VAL A 169 9.79 -9.94 8.83
N PHE A 170 9.41 -9.22 9.88
CA PHE A 170 8.44 -9.72 10.86
C PHE A 170 7.11 -8.99 10.66
N THR A 171 6.05 -9.76 10.47
CA THR A 171 4.68 -9.27 10.24
C THR A 171 3.74 -9.90 11.27
N ARG A 172 2.42 -9.66 11.15
CA ARG A 172 1.41 -10.35 11.97
C ARG A 172 1.48 -11.88 11.85
N TYR A 173 1.86 -12.42 10.70
CA TYR A 173 2.07 -13.86 10.50
C TYR A 173 3.39 -14.39 11.09
N GLY A 174 4.16 -13.58 11.81
CA GLY A 174 5.47 -13.95 12.34
C GLY A 174 6.60 -13.68 11.35
N LYS A 175 7.52 -14.65 11.20
CA LYS A 175 8.72 -14.51 10.36
C LYS A 175 8.41 -14.74 8.89
N CYS A 176 8.65 -13.72 8.08
CA CYS A 176 8.41 -13.68 6.64
C CYS A 176 9.70 -13.36 5.88
N TYR A 177 9.66 -13.51 4.56
CA TYR A 177 10.83 -13.33 3.70
C TYR A 177 10.50 -12.46 2.50
N THR A 178 11.35 -11.45 2.26
CA THR A 178 11.22 -10.52 1.14
C THR A 178 12.34 -10.73 0.14
N PHE A 179 11.98 -11.15 -1.07
CA PHE A 179 12.88 -11.13 -2.22
C PHE A 179 13.04 -9.71 -2.75
N ASN A 180 14.25 -9.34 -3.17
CA ASN A 180 14.53 -8.06 -3.81
C ASN A 180 14.06 -6.85 -2.98
N ALA A 181 14.33 -6.89 -1.67
CA ALA A 181 13.96 -5.83 -0.72
C ALA A 181 14.64 -4.47 -1.00
N GLY A 182 15.74 -4.46 -1.76
CA GLY A 182 16.51 -3.24 -2.03
C GLY A 182 17.21 -2.66 -0.79
N GLN A 183 17.44 -3.50 0.23
CA GLN A 183 18.10 -3.17 1.49
C GLN A 183 19.51 -3.80 1.55
N ASP A 184 20.26 -3.54 2.63
CA ASP A 184 21.60 -4.10 2.88
C ASP A 184 22.65 -3.82 1.79
N GLY A 185 22.53 -2.68 1.11
CA GLY A 185 23.45 -2.28 0.04
C GLY A 185 23.32 -3.10 -1.24
N LYS A 186 22.32 -3.99 -1.35
CA LYS A 186 22.05 -4.76 -2.57
C LYS A 186 21.31 -3.90 -3.60
N PRO A 187 21.74 -3.92 -4.88
CA PRO A 187 21.04 -3.19 -5.94
C PRO A 187 19.67 -3.81 -6.22
N ARG A 188 18.70 -2.97 -6.59
CA ARG A 188 17.36 -3.41 -7.01
C ARG A 188 17.47 -4.18 -8.32
N LEU A 189 16.89 -5.38 -8.35
CA LEU A 189 16.89 -6.23 -9.54
C LEU A 189 15.99 -5.66 -10.64
N ILE A 190 16.37 -5.89 -11.90
CA ILE A 190 15.64 -5.41 -13.08
C ILE A 190 15.17 -6.56 -13.98
N SER A 191 14.00 -6.39 -14.57
CA SER A 191 13.47 -7.24 -15.65
C SER A 191 13.54 -6.53 -16.99
N MET A 192 13.99 -7.24 -18.02
CA MET A 192 14.18 -6.70 -19.38
C MET A 192 13.07 -7.12 -20.34
N LYS A 193 12.35 -8.20 -20.02
CA LYS A 193 11.36 -8.83 -20.90
C LYS A 193 10.26 -9.45 -20.05
N GLY A 194 9.03 -9.43 -20.55
CA GLY A 194 7.93 -10.19 -19.98
C GLY A 194 8.07 -11.70 -20.19
N GLY A 195 7.19 -12.47 -19.56
CA GLY A 195 7.13 -13.93 -19.66
C GLY A 195 7.65 -14.67 -18.43
N THR A 196 7.17 -15.89 -18.23
CA THR A 196 7.38 -16.68 -17.01
C THR A 196 8.85 -16.94 -16.69
N GLY A 197 9.69 -17.19 -17.70
CA GLY A 197 11.14 -17.44 -17.51
C GLY A 197 11.98 -16.20 -17.19
N ASN A 198 11.42 -14.99 -17.32
CA ASN A 198 12.12 -13.73 -17.02
C ASN A 198 11.75 -13.16 -15.64
N GLY A 199 10.87 -13.84 -14.90
CA GLY A 199 10.44 -13.46 -13.56
C GLY A 199 11.17 -14.20 -12.45
N LEU A 200 10.56 -14.17 -11.27
CA LEU A 200 10.91 -15.01 -10.11
C LEU A 200 10.09 -16.31 -10.17
N GLU A 201 10.76 -17.44 -10.05
CA GLU A 201 10.17 -18.76 -9.92
C GLU A 201 10.72 -19.41 -8.65
N ILE A 202 9.83 -19.72 -7.71
CA ILE A 202 10.18 -20.38 -6.44
C ILE A 202 9.32 -21.62 -6.25
N MET A 203 9.93 -22.64 -5.67
CA MET A 203 9.26 -23.86 -5.19
C MET A 203 9.46 -23.92 -3.69
N LEU A 204 8.35 -23.95 -2.97
CA LEU A 204 8.32 -23.90 -1.51
C LEU A 204 7.71 -25.18 -0.93
N ASP A 205 8.24 -25.63 0.20
CA ASP A 205 7.64 -26.60 1.11
C ASP A 205 7.01 -25.82 2.27
N ILE A 206 5.69 -25.93 2.45
CA ILE A 206 4.98 -25.26 3.54
C ILE A 206 5.14 -25.98 4.89
N GLN A 207 5.65 -27.22 4.90
CA GLN A 207 5.85 -28.03 6.10
C GLN A 207 4.55 -28.20 6.90
N GLN A 208 3.51 -28.74 6.27
CA GLN A 208 2.19 -28.90 6.90
C GLN A 208 2.22 -29.83 8.14
N ASP A 209 3.23 -30.69 8.24
CA ASP A 209 3.54 -31.52 9.41
C ASP A 209 4.00 -30.71 10.65
N GLU A 210 4.43 -29.47 10.46
CA GLU A 210 4.85 -28.54 11.51
C GLU A 210 3.74 -27.55 11.93
N TYR A 211 2.53 -27.69 11.37
CA TYR A 211 1.43 -26.79 11.69
C TYR A 211 0.91 -27.01 13.11
N LEU A 212 0.53 -25.90 13.75
CA LEU A 212 -0.13 -25.96 15.04
C LEU A 212 -1.49 -26.67 14.92
N PRO A 213 -1.82 -27.58 15.85
CA PRO A 213 -3.17 -28.11 15.92
C PRO A 213 -4.14 -27.01 16.38
N VAL A 214 -5.41 -27.16 16.00
CA VAL A 214 -6.47 -26.21 16.37
C VAL A 214 -7.13 -26.69 17.66
N TRP A 215 -6.98 -25.93 18.75
CA TRP A 215 -7.62 -26.22 20.05
C TRP A 215 -8.93 -25.44 20.27
N GLY A 216 -9.13 -24.33 19.54
CA GLY A 216 -10.34 -23.52 19.55
C GLY A 216 -10.40 -22.58 18.34
N GLU A 217 -11.50 -21.83 18.22
CA GLU A 217 -11.67 -20.80 17.19
C GLU A 217 -11.17 -19.46 17.72
N THR A 218 -9.98 -19.03 17.29
CA THR A 218 -9.43 -17.69 17.56
C THR A 218 -9.07 -16.97 16.27
N ASP A 219 -8.87 -15.65 16.34
CA ASP A 219 -8.48 -14.82 15.19
C ASP A 219 -7.11 -15.21 14.60
N GLU A 220 -6.27 -15.89 15.39
CA GLU A 220 -4.91 -16.30 15.01
C GLU A 220 -4.83 -17.77 14.55
N THR A 221 -5.82 -18.60 14.90
CA THR A 221 -5.89 -19.98 14.40
C THR A 221 -6.48 -20.01 12.99
N SER A 222 -5.61 -20.04 11.97
CA SER A 222 -6.07 -20.19 10.59
C SER A 222 -6.30 -21.66 10.24
N PHE A 223 -7.49 -21.99 9.73
CA PHE A 223 -7.77 -23.27 9.07
C PHE A 223 -7.12 -23.40 7.68
N GLU A 224 -6.41 -22.36 7.23
CA GLU A 224 -5.79 -22.26 5.93
C GLU A 224 -4.39 -22.86 5.91
N ALA A 225 -4.10 -23.73 4.94
CA ALA A 225 -2.76 -24.20 4.63
C ALA A 225 -2.26 -23.53 3.35
N GLY A 226 -1.05 -22.97 3.40
CA GLY A 226 -0.45 -22.26 2.26
C GLY A 226 0.44 -21.12 2.69
N ILE A 227 0.62 -20.18 1.77
CA ILE A 227 1.37 -18.95 2.02
C ILE A 227 0.55 -17.73 1.64
N LYS A 228 0.79 -16.61 2.32
CA LYS A 228 0.34 -15.29 1.87
C LYS A 228 1.50 -14.63 1.15
N VAL A 229 1.20 -13.92 0.05
CA VAL A 229 2.18 -13.24 -0.78
C VAL A 229 1.74 -11.80 -1.02
N GLN A 230 2.66 -10.85 -0.91
CA GLN A 230 2.45 -9.45 -1.25
C GLN A 230 3.54 -9.00 -2.24
N ILE A 231 3.11 -8.35 -3.31
CA ILE A 231 3.99 -7.72 -4.29
C ILE A 231 3.88 -6.21 -4.08
N HIS A 232 4.99 -5.56 -3.77
CA HIS A 232 5.01 -4.14 -3.40
C HIS A 232 6.28 -3.44 -3.88
N SER A 233 6.28 -2.11 -3.80
CA SER A 233 7.50 -1.32 -4.03
C SER A 233 8.52 -1.59 -2.92
N GLN A 234 9.81 -1.51 -3.23
CA GLN A 234 10.88 -1.59 -2.23
C GLN A 234 10.79 -0.47 -1.17
N ASP A 235 10.18 0.65 -1.54
CA ASP A 235 10.01 1.81 -0.66
C ASP A 235 8.80 1.68 0.28
N GLU A 236 7.99 0.64 0.12
CA GLU A 236 6.81 0.36 0.93
C GLU A 236 7.06 -0.86 1.83
N PRO A 237 6.78 -0.78 3.15
CA PRO A 237 6.87 -1.94 4.04
C PRO A 237 5.76 -2.96 3.74
N PRO A 238 5.99 -4.26 3.97
CA PRO A 238 4.98 -5.28 3.73
C PRO A 238 3.85 -5.21 4.78
N LEU A 239 2.62 -5.19 4.30
CA LEU A 239 1.36 -5.26 5.06
C LEU A 239 0.53 -6.43 4.53
N ILE A 240 1.09 -7.62 4.71
CA ILE A 240 0.66 -8.87 4.06
C ILE A 240 -0.66 -9.43 4.61
N ASP A 241 -1.01 -9.09 5.84
CA ASP A 241 -2.27 -9.42 6.50
C ASP A 241 -3.47 -8.74 5.85
N GLN A 242 -3.28 -7.52 5.31
CA GLN A 242 -4.35 -6.75 4.68
C GLN A 242 -4.29 -6.78 3.14
N LEU A 243 -3.09 -6.70 2.56
CA LEU A 243 -2.89 -6.51 1.12
C LEU A 243 -2.35 -7.76 0.40
N GLY A 244 -2.02 -8.80 1.17
CA GLY A 244 -1.52 -10.07 0.63
C GLY A 244 -2.61 -10.90 -0.03
N PHE A 245 -2.22 -11.74 -0.99
CA PHE A 245 -3.07 -12.76 -1.59
C PHE A 245 -2.60 -14.16 -1.18
N GLY A 246 -3.52 -15.10 -1.04
CA GLY A 246 -3.20 -16.49 -0.68
C GLY A 246 -2.73 -17.31 -1.89
N VAL A 247 -1.78 -18.21 -1.64
CA VAL A 247 -1.34 -19.24 -2.58
C VAL A 247 -1.46 -20.59 -1.91
N ALA A 248 -2.25 -21.48 -2.54
CA ALA A 248 -2.49 -22.83 -2.04
C ALA A 248 -1.35 -23.79 -2.40
N PRO A 249 -1.03 -24.77 -1.52
CA PRO A 249 -0.13 -25.87 -1.85
C PRO A 249 -0.73 -26.76 -2.97
N GLY A 250 0.11 -27.60 -3.59
CA GLY A 250 -0.33 -28.46 -4.70
C GLY A 250 -0.67 -27.71 -6.00
N SER A 251 -0.36 -26.41 -6.04
CA SER A 251 -0.59 -25.55 -7.21
C SER A 251 0.68 -24.78 -7.58
N GLN A 252 0.84 -24.51 -8.88
CA GLN A 252 1.81 -23.57 -9.42
C GLN A 252 1.05 -22.35 -9.93
N PRO A 253 0.95 -21.27 -9.14
CA PRO A 253 0.34 -20.02 -9.58
C PRO A 253 1.29 -19.24 -10.51
N PHE A 254 0.72 -18.65 -11.55
CA PHE A 254 1.36 -17.62 -12.36
C PHE A 254 0.73 -16.28 -12.03
N VAL A 255 1.56 -15.34 -11.56
CA VAL A 255 1.15 -13.98 -11.19
C VAL A 255 1.71 -13.02 -12.22
N SER A 256 0.90 -12.65 -13.21
CA SER A 256 1.27 -11.64 -14.20
C SER A 256 1.11 -10.26 -13.58
N CYS A 257 2.15 -9.43 -13.64
CA CYS A 257 2.17 -8.12 -12.99
C CYS A 257 2.32 -6.99 -14.01
N GLN A 258 1.59 -5.89 -13.79
CA GLN A 258 1.74 -4.63 -14.52
C GLN A 258 2.07 -3.50 -13.53
N GLU A 259 3.23 -2.85 -13.71
CA GLU A 259 3.62 -1.68 -12.91
C GLU A 259 2.74 -0.48 -13.30
N GLN A 260 2.13 0.15 -12.30
CA GLN A 260 1.27 1.33 -12.45
C GLN A 260 1.85 2.46 -11.60
N ARG A 261 2.29 3.54 -12.24
CA ARG A 261 2.75 4.75 -11.57
C ARG A 261 1.63 5.76 -11.51
N VAL A 262 1.17 6.06 -10.31
CA VAL A 262 0.08 6.99 -10.05
C VAL A 262 0.68 8.27 -9.49
N GLY A 263 0.59 9.34 -10.27
CA GLY A 263 0.89 10.70 -9.82
C GLY A 263 -0.41 11.45 -9.57
N THR A 264 -0.63 11.88 -8.33
CA THR A 264 -1.72 12.78 -7.95
C THR A 264 -1.17 14.16 -7.67
N TRP A 265 -1.96 15.19 -7.97
CA TRP A 265 -1.55 16.57 -7.75
C TRP A 265 -1.71 16.91 -6.27
N GLY A 266 -0.59 17.24 -5.61
CA GLY A 266 -0.58 17.74 -4.24
C GLY A 266 -1.24 19.09 -4.13
N GLY A 267 -2.10 19.26 -3.12
CA GLY A 267 -2.55 20.58 -2.70
C GLY A 267 -1.35 21.36 -2.18
N GLY A 268 -0.89 22.37 -2.92
CA GLY A 268 0.11 23.29 -2.40
C GLY A 268 -0.38 23.97 -1.13
N SER A 269 0.51 24.18 -0.16
CA SER A 269 0.22 24.99 1.03
C SER A 269 -0.27 26.38 0.60
N GLY A 270 -1.55 26.67 0.85
CA GLY A 270 -2.13 28.01 0.72
C GLY A 270 -3.36 28.02 -0.17
N MET A 271 -4.53 28.04 0.48
CA MET A 271 -5.88 28.01 -0.09
C MET A 271 -6.13 26.81 -1.00
N LEU A 272 -6.89 25.80 -0.53
CA LEU A 272 -7.92 25.08 -1.32
C LEU A 272 -8.54 23.81 -0.68
N PRO A 273 -9.88 23.69 -0.56
CA PRO A 273 -10.61 22.42 -0.42
C PRO A 273 -11.51 22.10 -1.65
N PRO A 274 -12.05 20.87 -1.83
CA PRO A 274 -11.68 19.55 -1.34
C PRO A 274 -11.30 18.63 -2.52
N THR A 275 -10.04 18.62 -2.95
CA THR A 275 -9.51 17.52 -3.78
C THR A 275 -9.09 16.36 -2.86
N PRO A 276 -8.98 15.10 -3.35
CA PRO A 276 -8.33 14.06 -2.57
C PRO A 276 -6.92 14.55 -2.22
N ARG A 277 -6.71 14.86 -0.94
CA ARG A 277 -5.42 15.35 -0.45
C ARG A 277 -4.42 14.23 -0.59
N CYS A 278 -3.38 14.44 -1.40
CA CYS A 278 -2.17 13.69 -1.24
C CYS A 278 -1.22 14.50 -0.35
N GLY A 279 -0.74 13.86 0.72
CA GLY A 279 0.15 14.48 1.68
C GLY A 279 1.61 14.34 1.23
N THR A 280 2.51 15.10 1.85
CA THR A 280 3.91 14.68 1.89
C THR A 280 3.96 13.28 2.51
N PRO A 281 4.86 12.37 2.07
CA PRO A 281 5.05 11.07 2.73
C PRO A 281 5.49 11.33 4.16
N ASN A 282 4.53 11.51 5.06
CA ASN A 282 4.77 11.42 6.47
C ASN A 282 5.07 9.95 6.72
N PRO A 283 6.14 9.62 7.45
CA PRO A 283 6.20 8.31 8.06
C PRO A 283 4.86 8.12 8.77
N ILE A 284 4.18 7.04 8.42
CA ILE A 284 2.91 6.57 8.97
C ILE A 284 2.75 7.09 10.41
N PRO A 285 1.62 7.73 10.80
CA PRO A 285 1.41 8.21 12.17
C PRO A 285 1.12 7.07 13.16
N ILE A 286 1.09 5.82 12.69
CA ILE A 286 1.43 4.68 13.54
C ILE A 286 2.92 4.87 13.81
N PRO A 287 3.37 5.10 15.06
CA PRO A 287 4.80 5.12 15.31
C PRO A 287 5.35 3.88 14.61
N PRO A 288 6.39 4.00 13.75
CA PRO A 288 7.19 2.84 13.53
C PRO A 288 7.76 2.56 14.92
N ARG A 289 7.05 1.75 15.71
CA ARG A 289 7.72 0.59 16.28
C ARG A 289 8.14 -0.26 15.09
N ARG A 290 9.10 0.27 14.34
CA ARG A 290 10.34 -0.40 14.11
C ARG A 290 10.61 -1.15 15.40
N VAL A 291 10.23 -2.41 15.38
CA VAL A 291 10.99 -3.44 16.05
C VAL A 291 12.33 -3.49 15.30
N GLU A 292 13.04 -2.37 15.29
CA GLU A 292 14.44 -2.33 14.94
C GLU A 292 15.18 -2.63 16.23
N ARG A 293 16.19 -3.46 16.03
CA ARG A 293 17.16 -3.92 17.00
C ARG A 293 17.65 -2.73 17.86
N GLY A 294 17.06 -2.53 19.05
CA GLY A 294 17.70 -1.77 20.12
C GLY A 294 16.97 -0.61 20.82
N THR A 295 15.73 -0.22 20.50
CA THR A 295 15.14 1.00 21.12
C THR A 295 13.83 0.87 21.90
N GLN A 296 13.26 -0.33 22.08
CA GLN A 296 12.26 -0.56 23.14
C GLN A 296 12.48 -1.93 23.79
N PRO A 297 12.46 -2.03 25.13
CA PRO A 297 12.33 -3.32 25.77
C PRO A 297 10.97 -3.88 25.36
N TRP A 298 10.96 -5.04 24.72
CA TRP A 298 9.78 -5.88 24.63
C TRP A 298 9.22 -6.02 26.05
N GLY A 299 8.07 -5.40 26.31
CA GLY A 299 7.50 -5.34 27.65
C GLY A 299 7.08 -6.72 28.17
N PRO A 300 6.82 -6.86 29.48
CA PRO A 300 6.37 -8.12 30.05
C PRO A 300 5.08 -8.63 29.38
N PRO A 301 4.94 -9.97 29.18
CA PRO A 301 3.91 -10.57 28.33
C PRO A 301 2.46 -10.30 28.75
N HIS A 302 2.19 -10.17 30.06
CA HIS A 302 0.84 -9.90 30.56
C HIS A 302 0.26 -8.56 30.08
N HIS A 303 1.10 -7.57 29.81
CA HIS A 303 0.66 -6.28 29.27
C HIS A 303 0.59 -6.26 27.74
N LEU A 304 1.33 -7.11 27.01
CA LEU A 304 1.25 -7.15 25.54
C LEU A 304 -0.05 -7.83 25.07
N LEU A 305 -0.41 -8.99 25.63
CA LEU A 305 -1.60 -9.74 25.19
C LEU A 305 -2.92 -9.03 25.55
N THR A 306 -3.02 -8.41 26.73
CA THR A 306 -4.24 -7.67 27.13
C THR A 306 -4.33 -6.27 26.54
N SER A 307 -3.22 -5.65 26.11
CA SER A 307 -3.23 -4.31 25.53
C SER A 307 -3.16 -4.29 24.00
N LEU A 308 -2.69 -5.34 23.34
CA LEU A 308 -2.50 -5.36 21.88
C LEU A 308 -3.38 -6.36 21.13
N SER A 309 -4.17 -7.24 21.75
CA SER A 309 -5.18 -7.99 20.97
C SER A 309 -6.38 -7.13 20.61
N PRO A 310 -7.05 -6.40 21.52
CA PRO A 310 -8.21 -5.60 21.11
C PRO A 310 -7.84 -4.29 20.40
N ARG A 311 -6.60 -3.80 20.43
CA ARG A 311 -6.25 -2.45 19.90
C ARG A 311 -5.97 -2.40 18.40
N PRO A 312 -5.12 -3.24 17.79
CA PRO A 312 -4.90 -3.23 16.36
C PRO A 312 -6.12 -3.74 15.59
N ASP A 313 -6.87 -4.73 16.09
CA ASP A 313 -8.12 -5.17 15.44
C ASP A 313 -9.20 -4.10 15.54
N PHE A 314 -9.30 -3.38 16.67
CA PHE A 314 -10.14 -2.18 16.75
C PHE A 314 -9.71 -1.09 15.75
N LEU A 315 -8.41 -0.86 15.57
CA LEU A 315 -7.90 0.13 14.61
C LEU A 315 -8.16 -0.26 13.15
N VAL A 316 -8.16 -1.56 12.82
CA VAL A 316 -8.40 -2.05 11.45
C VAL A 316 -9.88 -2.18 11.14
N GLU A 317 -10.70 -2.63 12.11
CA GLU A 317 -12.11 -2.95 11.87
C GLU A 317 -13.09 -1.84 12.26
N LYS A 318 -12.76 -1.01 13.27
CA LYS A 318 -13.73 -0.07 13.89
C LYS A 318 -13.29 1.38 13.90
N ASP A 319 -12.02 1.67 13.63
CA ASP A 319 -11.51 3.03 13.66
C ASP A 319 -11.50 3.68 12.26
N ASN A 320 -12.41 4.62 12.03
CA ASN A 320 -12.40 5.48 10.84
C ASN A 320 -11.89 6.90 11.15
N GLU A 321 -11.56 7.22 12.41
CA GLU A 321 -11.27 8.60 12.84
C GLU A 321 -9.86 8.81 13.43
N TYR A 322 -9.23 7.82 14.06
CA TYR A 322 -7.90 7.99 14.68
C TYR A 322 -6.74 7.85 13.70
N CYS A 323 -6.79 6.90 12.75
CA CYS A 323 -5.66 6.62 11.84
C CYS A 323 -5.94 7.01 10.37
N VAL A 324 -6.16 8.30 10.10
CA VAL A 324 -6.30 8.79 8.72
C VAL A 324 -4.92 9.08 8.12
N CYS A 325 -4.48 8.23 7.18
CA CYS A 325 -3.26 8.47 6.40
C CYS A 325 -3.62 9.12 5.06
N GLU A 326 -3.06 10.29 4.76
CA GLU A 326 -3.11 10.85 3.41
C GLU A 326 -2.24 10.01 2.48
N MET A 327 -2.76 9.60 1.32
CA MET A 327 -1.97 8.88 0.33
C MET A 327 -0.85 9.77 -0.21
N PRO A 328 0.37 9.27 -0.44
CA PRO A 328 1.41 10.10 -1.03
C PRO A 328 1.09 10.42 -2.50
N CYS A 329 1.63 11.54 -2.98
CA CYS A 329 1.33 12.01 -4.34
C CYS A 329 1.91 11.12 -5.45
N ASN A 330 3.01 10.42 -5.16
CA ASN A 330 3.61 9.46 -6.07
C ASN A 330 3.51 8.07 -5.47
N VAL A 331 2.75 7.19 -6.11
CA VAL A 331 2.57 5.80 -5.70
C VAL A 331 2.90 4.89 -6.86
N THR A 332 3.66 3.82 -6.59
CA THR A 332 3.84 2.71 -7.53
C THR A 332 3.00 1.54 -7.06
N ARG A 333 2.08 1.06 -7.90
CA ARG A 333 1.24 -0.11 -7.65
C ARG A 333 1.55 -1.20 -8.66
N TYR A 334 1.24 -2.44 -8.29
CA TYR A 334 1.37 -3.59 -9.18
C TYR A 334 0.00 -4.21 -9.37
N GLY A 335 -0.59 -3.99 -10.55
CA GLY A 335 -1.78 -4.73 -10.98
C GLY A 335 -1.40 -6.20 -11.19
N LYS A 336 -2.23 -7.13 -10.71
CA LYS A 336 -1.94 -8.56 -10.72
C LYS A 336 -3.07 -9.37 -11.34
N GLU A 337 -2.72 -10.29 -12.23
CA GLU A 337 -3.61 -11.31 -12.77
C GLU A 337 -3.10 -12.69 -12.36
N LEU A 338 -3.96 -13.50 -11.75
CA LEU A 338 -3.62 -14.81 -11.21
C LEU A 338 -4.19 -15.91 -12.10
N SER A 339 -3.36 -16.88 -12.43
CA SER A 339 -3.77 -18.16 -12.99
C SER A 339 -3.02 -19.28 -12.28
N MET A 340 -3.51 -20.52 -12.32
CA MET A 340 -2.87 -21.63 -11.60
C MET A 340 -2.97 -22.93 -12.37
N VAL A 341 -1.96 -23.78 -12.20
CA VAL A 341 -1.96 -25.17 -12.68
C VAL A 341 -1.65 -26.12 -11.53
N LYS A 342 -2.10 -27.37 -11.64
CA LYS A 342 -1.84 -28.39 -10.61
C LYS A 342 -0.39 -28.85 -10.67
N ILE A 343 0.24 -28.99 -9.51
CA ILE A 343 1.56 -29.63 -9.35
C ILE A 343 1.49 -30.61 -8.16
N PRO A 344 2.04 -31.84 -8.27
CA PRO A 344 2.73 -32.41 -9.43
C PRO A 344 1.79 -33.02 -10.47
N SER A 345 2.33 -33.22 -11.69
CA SER A 345 1.74 -34.17 -12.65
C SER A 345 1.94 -35.62 -12.19
N LYS A 346 1.11 -36.56 -12.67
CA LYS A 346 1.29 -37.99 -12.38
C LYS A 346 2.69 -38.50 -12.76
N ALA A 347 3.28 -37.97 -13.83
CA ALA A 347 4.61 -38.36 -14.30
C ALA A 347 5.73 -37.82 -13.39
N SER A 348 5.55 -36.65 -12.78
CA SER A 348 6.56 -35.99 -11.95
C SER A 348 6.45 -36.29 -10.45
N ALA A 349 5.31 -36.79 -9.97
CA ALA A 349 5.05 -37.05 -8.55
C ALA A 349 6.12 -37.95 -7.91
N LYS A 350 6.37 -39.12 -8.49
CA LYS A 350 7.36 -40.09 -7.99
C LYS A 350 8.79 -39.53 -8.00
N TYR A 351 9.11 -38.70 -9.00
CA TYR A 351 10.42 -38.05 -9.08
C TYR A 351 10.62 -37.05 -7.94
N LEU A 352 9.63 -36.19 -7.69
CA LEU A 352 9.71 -35.18 -6.62
C LEU A 352 9.74 -35.83 -5.23
N ALA A 353 8.92 -36.85 -5.00
CA ALA A 353 8.93 -37.64 -3.78
C ALA A 353 10.32 -38.21 -3.48
N LYS A 354 10.97 -38.83 -4.48
CA LYS A 354 12.34 -39.34 -4.34
C LYS A 354 13.37 -38.23 -4.18
N LYS A 355 13.25 -37.13 -4.92
CA LYS A 355 14.22 -36.02 -4.91
C LYS A 355 14.30 -35.35 -3.54
N TYR A 356 13.16 -35.13 -2.89
CA TYR A 356 13.09 -34.44 -1.59
C TYR A 356 12.93 -35.40 -0.40
N ASN A 357 13.02 -36.72 -0.63
CA ASN A 357 12.85 -37.75 0.39
C ASN A 357 11.53 -37.60 1.18
N LYS A 358 10.43 -37.41 0.46
CA LYS A 358 9.06 -37.27 1.01
C LYS A 358 8.13 -38.31 0.37
N SER A 359 6.99 -38.57 1.00
CA SER A 359 5.97 -39.46 0.43
C SER A 359 5.23 -38.80 -0.74
N GLU A 360 4.67 -39.59 -1.66
CA GLU A 360 3.85 -39.03 -2.75
C GLU A 360 2.61 -38.30 -2.21
N GLN A 361 2.07 -38.71 -1.06
CA GLN A 361 0.97 -38.03 -0.38
C GLN A 361 1.38 -36.65 0.15
N TYR A 362 2.62 -36.49 0.62
CA TYR A 362 3.14 -35.20 1.09
C TYR A 362 3.34 -34.20 -0.06
N ILE A 363 3.70 -34.70 -1.25
CA ILE A 363 3.91 -33.84 -2.44
C ILE A 363 2.57 -33.42 -3.10
N GLY A 364 1.51 -34.21 -2.91
CA GLY A 364 0.29 -34.21 -3.71
C GLY A 364 -0.82 -33.26 -3.28
#